data_AF-B4H3Z3-F1
#
_entry.id   AF-B4H3Z3-F1
#
_cell.length_a   1.000
_cell.length_b   1.000
_cell.length_c   1.000
_cell.angle_alpha   90.00
_cell.angle_beta   90.00
_cell.angle_gamma   90.00
#
_symmetry.space_group_name_H-M   'P 1'
#
loop_
_entity.id
_entity.type
_entity.pdbx_description
1 polymer ?
#
loop_
_entity_poly.entity_id
_entity_poly.type
_entity_poly.pdbx_seq_one_letter_code
_entity_poly.pdbx_strand_id
1 'polypeptide(L)'
;MEQFAKHMYLDHEVGAVIIGKDESFNVPKIIRASSYLQEPKVLFLGTCLDTAYPVGKNRMIVGAGAMVAAVKAITGRMPLILGKPNPLMVEQLLQCGVLKRESTLMVGDTLYTGILFASNCGFQSLFMGTGVSTLKEVRQICNDEGHSKVDMIPDTYLPSLGHLREFLC
;
A
#
# COMPACT_ATOMS: atom_id res chain seq x y z
N MET A 1 14.47 1.91 -28.32
CA MET A 1 14.62 1.61 -26.87
C MET A 1 16.05 1.85 -26.41
N GLU A 2 17.04 1.07 -26.90
CA GLU A 2 18.44 1.28 -26.56
C GLU A 2 18.96 2.68 -26.93
N GLN A 3 18.63 3.16 -28.14
CA GLN A 3 18.97 4.52 -28.56
C GLN A 3 18.36 5.58 -27.64
N PHE A 4 17.13 5.38 -27.15
CA PHE A 4 16.51 6.29 -26.18
C PHE A 4 17.28 6.30 -24.87
N ALA A 5 17.64 5.12 -24.35
CA ALA A 5 18.39 5.01 -23.09
C ALA A 5 19.78 5.68 -23.18
N LYS A 6 20.48 5.53 -24.32
CA LYS A 6 21.82 6.12 -24.53
C LYS A 6 21.82 7.65 -24.67
N HIS A 7 20.75 8.24 -25.19
CA HIS A 7 20.67 9.68 -25.48
C HIS A 7 19.72 10.44 -24.54
N MET A 8 19.12 9.75 -23.58
CA MET A 8 18.30 10.37 -22.54
C MET A 8 19.19 11.23 -21.65
N TYR A 9 18.84 12.50 -21.52
CA TYR A 9 19.40 13.35 -20.47
C TYR A 9 18.90 12.90 -19.10
N LEU A 10 19.82 12.72 -18.15
CA LEU A 10 19.55 12.49 -16.74
C LEU A 10 20.00 13.72 -15.96
N ASP A 11 19.05 14.34 -15.28
CA ASP A 11 19.31 15.48 -14.41
C ASP A 11 19.98 15.00 -13.11
N HIS A 12 21.19 15.48 -12.85
CA HIS A 12 21.98 15.08 -11.69
C HIS A 12 21.45 15.63 -10.35
N GLU A 13 20.54 16.61 -10.38
CA GLU A 13 19.89 17.17 -9.18
C GLU A 13 18.73 16.30 -8.69
N VAL A 14 18.28 15.30 -9.47
CA VAL A 14 17.23 14.39 -9.05
C VAL A 14 17.66 13.57 -7.83
N GLY A 15 17.06 13.88 -6.68
CA GLY A 15 17.33 13.20 -5.42
C GLY A 15 16.39 12.04 -5.09
N ALA A 16 15.26 11.89 -5.81
CA ALA A 16 14.27 10.85 -5.53
C ALA A 16 13.48 10.43 -6.77
N VAL A 17 13.05 9.16 -6.79
CA VAL A 17 12.07 8.60 -7.72
C VAL A 17 10.88 8.11 -6.90
N ILE A 18 9.68 8.60 -7.24
CA ILE A 18 8.43 8.23 -6.58
C ILE A 18 7.54 7.51 -7.59
N ILE A 19 7.13 6.29 -7.26
CA ILE A 19 6.22 5.50 -8.09
C ILE A 19 4.84 5.49 -7.45
N GLY A 20 3.88 6.10 -8.14
CA GLY A 20 2.46 6.03 -7.83
C GLY A 20 1.66 5.41 -8.97
N LYS A 21 0.34 5.42 -8.85
CA LYS A 21 -0.53 5.02 -9.96
C LYS A 21 -0.45 6.07 -11.06
N ASP A 22 0.09 5.67 -12.21
CA ASP A 22 0.27 6.50 -13.40
C ASP A 22 -0.48 5.87 -14.57
N GLU A 23 -1.57 6.47 -15.02
CA GLU A 23 -2.35 5.94 -16.15
C GLU A 23 -1.58 5.97 -17.48
N SER A 24 -0.53 6.79 -17.55
CA SER A 24 0.38 6.89 -18.69
C SER A 24 1.70 6.18 -18.41
N PHE A 25 1.71 5.17 -17.55
CA PHE A 25 2.89 4.35 -17.28
C PHE A 25 3.35 3.63 -18.55
N ASN A 26 4.61 3.82 -18.91
CA ASN A 26 5.15 3.32 -20.17
C ASN A 26 6.63 2.99 -20.04
N VAL A 27 7.15 2.29 -21.04
CA VAL A 27 8.52 1.78 -21.02
C VAL A 27 9.59 2.88 -20.92
N PRO A 28 9.50 4.02 -21.65
CA PRO A 28 10.42 5.15 -21.44
C PRO A 28 10.47 5.67 -20.00
N LYS A 29 9.33 5.76 -19.30
CA LYS A 29 9.29 6.14 -17.88
C LYS A 29 9.98 5.11 -16.99
N ILE A 30 9.76 3.82 -17.25
CA ILE A 30 10.43 2.72 -16.53
C ILE A 30 11.94 2.80 -16.69
N ILE A 31 12.43 3.00 -17.92
CA ILE A 31 13.86 3.17 -18.21
C ILE A 31 14.41 4.35 -17.41
N ARG A 32 13.78 5.52 -17.52
CA ARG A 32 14.24 6.74 -16.82
C ARG A 32 14.27 6.57 -15.31
N ALA A 33 13.19 6.05 -14.72
CA ALA A 33 13.12 5.78 -13.28
C ALA A 33 14.22 4.81 -12.84
N SER A 34 14.42 3.72 -13.58
CA SER A 34 15.42 2.70 -13.25
C SER A 34 16.85 3.20 -13.44
N SER A 35 17.09 4.11 -14.39
CA SER A 35 18.38 4.78 -14.61
C SER A 35 18.73 5.71 -13.45
N TYR A 36 17.81 6.55 -12.99
CA TYR A 36 18.05 7.38 -11.79
C TYR A 36 18.34 6.52 -10.56
N LEU A 37 17.67 5.38 -10.44
CA LEU A 37 17.83 4.48 -9.29
C LEU A 37 19.11 3.64 -9.28
N GLN A 38 19.92 3.70 -10.35
CA GLN A 38 21.29 3.16 -10.33
C GLN A 38 22.18 3.93 -9.36
N GLU A 39 21.91 5.21 -9.14
CA GLU A 39 22.60 6.04 -8.17
C GLU A 39 22.10 5.71 -6.74
N PRO A 40 22.96 5.17 -5.84
CA PRO A 40 22.51 4.72 -4.53
C PRO A 40 21.91 5.83 -3.66
N LYS A 41 22.36 7.07 -3.86
CA LYS A 41 21.88 8.27 -3.14
C LYS A 41 20.45 8.68 -3.52
N VAL A 42 19.96 8.28 -4.70
CA VAL A 42 18.62 8.62 -5.15
C VAL A 42 17.62 7.78 -4.37
N LEU A 43 16.68 8.44 -3.68
CA LEU A 43 15.65 7.77 -2.90
C LEU A 43 14.68 7.03 -3.81
N PHE A 44 14.27 5.82 -3.41
CA PHE A 44 13.21 5.07 -4.08
C PHE A 44 11.98 5.06 -3.18
N LEU A 45 10.91 5.73 -3.61
CA LEU A 45 9.67 5.84 -2.85
C LEU A 45 8.50 5.24 -3.64
N GLY A 46 7.53 4.66 -2.95
CA GLY A 46 6.28 4.16 -3.53
C GLY A 46 5.07 4.66 -2.76
N THR A 47 3.98 4.99 -3.45
CA THR A 47 2.77 5.52 -2.77
C THR A 47 2.00 4.42 -2.03
N CYS A 48 1.83 3.26 -2.65
CA CYS A 48 1.22 2.07 -2.06
C CYS A 48 1.68 0.80 -2.81
N LEU A 49 1.38 -0.37 -2.24
CA LEU A 49 1.71 -1.67 -2.83
C LEU A 49 0.50 -2.40 -3.44
N ASP A 50 -0.66 -1.73 -3.56
CA ASP A 50 -1.83 -2.31 -4.20
C ASP A 50 -1.52 -2.65 -5.65
N THR A 51 -1.52 -3.94 -6.00
CA THR A 51 -1.09 -4.41 -7.32
C THR A 51 -2.16 -4.23 -8.38
N ALA A 52 -3.43 -4.38 -8.01
CA ALA A 52 -4.57 -4.24 -8.89
C ALA A 52 -5.84 -3.89 -8.11
N TYR A 53 -6.84 -3.37 -8.81
CA TYR A 53 -8.17 -3.10 -8.27
C TYR A 53 -9.25 -3.77 -9.14
N PRO A 54 -10.28 -4.40 -8.53
CA PRO A 54 -11.38 -4.97 -9.29
C PRO A 54 -12.25 -3.87 -9.91
N VAL A 55 -12.68 -4.07 -11.17
CA VAL A 55 -13.63 -3.19 -11.86
C VAL A 55 -14.65 -4.01 -12.64
N GLY A 56 -15.92 -3.92 -12.23
CA GLY A 56 -16.97 -4.73 -12.84
C GLY A 56 -16.72 -6.24 -12.68
N LYS A 57 -17.34 -7.05 -13.55
CA LYS A 57 -17.25 -8.52 -13.46
C LYS A 57 -16.00 -9.04 -14.18
N ASN A 58 -15.16 -9.78 -13.47
CA ASN A 58 -13.96 -10.45 -14.00
C ASN A 58 -12.97 -9.52 -14.72
N ARG A 59 -12.86 -8.25 -14.31
CA ARG A 59 -11.84 -7.34 -14.83
C ARG A 59 -11.10 -6.67 -13.67
N MET A 60 -9.82 -6.42 -13.91
CA MET A 60 -8.92 -5.78 -12.96
C MET A 60 -8.24 -4.61 -13.67
N ILE A 61 -7.97 -3.53 -12.94
CA ILE A 61 -7.11 -2.44 -13.39
C ILE A 61 -5.81 -2.44 -12.60
N VAL A 62 -4.74 -2.00 -13.24
CA VAL A 62 -3.40 -1.94 -12.63
C VAL A 62 -3.36 -0.92 -11.49
N GLY A 63 -2.73 -1.31 -10.38
CA GLY A 63 -2.43 -0.44 -9.24
C GLY A 63 -0.97 -0.04 -9.20
N ALA A 64 -0.63 0.88 -8.29
CA ALA A 64 0.74 1.39 -8.14
C ALA A 64 1.74 0.28 -7.80
N GLY A 65 1.32 -0.75 -7.05
CA GLY A 65 2.16 -1.88 -6.66
C GLY A 65 2.72 -2.66 -7.83
N ALA A 66 1.98 -2.78 -8.94
CA ALA A 66 2.47 -3.42 -10.16
C ALA A 66 3.53 -2.56 -10.88
N MET A 67 3.37 -1.23 -10.87
CA MET A 67 4.35 -0.29 -11.42
C MET A 67 5.64 -0.28 -10.57
N VAL A 68 5.49 -0.29 -9.25
CA VAL A 68 6.58 -0.47 -8.29
C VAL A 68 7.33 -1.76 -8.56
N ALA A 69 6.61 -2.88 -8.75
CA ALA A 69 7.20 -4.17 -9.03
C ALA A 69 8.04 -4.16 -10.32
N ALA A 70 7.57 -3.49 -11.38
CA ALA A 70 8.32 -3.36 -12.64
C ALA A 70 9.67 -2.65 -12.43
N VAL A 71 9.69 -1.54 -11.69
CA VAL A 71 10.94 -0.79 -11.41
C VAL A 71 11.84 -1.56 -10.43
N LYS A 72 11.26 -2.22 -9.42
CA LYS A 72 11.98 -3.09 -8.48
C LYS A 72 12.68 -4.25 -9.19
N ALA A 73 12.02 -4.88 -10.15
CA ALA A 73 12.57 -6.02 -10.89
C ALA A 73 13.85 -5.64 -11.67
N ILE A 74 13.95 -4.39 -12.14
CA ILE A 74 15.12 -3.90 -12.88
C ILE A 74 16.23 -3.44 -11.93
N THR A 75 15.86 -2.71 -10.88
CA THR A 75 16.83 -2.05 -10.00
C THR A 75 17.33 -2.94 -8.85
N GLY A 76 16.60 -3.99 -8.49
CA GLY A 76 16.85 -4.79 -7.29
C GLY A 76 16.61 -4.03 -5.98
N ARG A 77 16.20 -2.76 -6.03
CA ARG A 77 16.02 -1.90 -4.85
C ARG A 77 14.60 -2.03 -4.31
N MET A 78 14.48 -1.98 -2.98
CA MET A 78 13.19 -1.89 -2.30
C MET A 78 12.81 -0.42 -2.09
N PRO A 79 11.60 0.02 -2.45
CA PRO A 79 11.14 1.36 -2.15
C PRO A 79 10.74 1.50 -0.68
N LEU A 80 10.87 2.71 -0.15
CA LEU A 80 10.13 3.11 1.05
C LEU A 80 8.67 3.39 0.65
N ILE A 81 7.73 2.63 1.23
CA ILE A 81 6.30 2.80 0.97
C ILE A 81 5.72 3.85 1.90
N LEU A 82 5.11 4.89 1.34
CA LEU A 82 4.60 6.02 2.10
C LEU A 82 3.16 5.82 2.61
N GLY A 83 2.37 5.03 1.88
CA GLY A 83 1.01 4.68 2.29
C GLY A 83 0.95 3.47 3.22
N LYS A 84 -0.28 3.01 3.47
CA LYS A 84 -0.55 1.80 4.25
C LYS A 84 0.27 0.60 3.72
N PRO A 85 0.87 -0.23 4.60
CA PRO A 85 0.69 -0.26 6.05
C PRO A 85 1.65 0.64 6.86
N ASN A 86 2.33 1.60 6.24
CA ASN A 86 3.31 2.45 6.94
C ASN A 86 2.64 3.49 7.87
N PRO A 87 2.94 3.51 9.18
CA PRO A 87 2.37 4.46 10.13
C PRO A 87 2.80 5.92 9.90
N LEU A 88 3.86 6.17 9.11
CA LEU A 88 4.26 7.54 8.72
C LEU A 88 3.10 8.34 8.11
N MET A 89 2.13 7.65 7.49
CA MET A 89 0.94 8.29 6.91
C MET A 89 0.12 9.10 7.93
N VAL A 90 0.13 8.71 9.22
CA VAL A 90 -0.67 9.36 10.29
C VAL A 90 0.18 9.90 11.42
N GLU A 91 1.51 9.79 11.35
CA GLU A 91 2.41 10.16 12.44
C GLU A 91 2.22 11.61 12.89
N GLN A 92 2.14 12.55 11.94
CA GLN A 92 1.91 13.97 12.27
C GLN A 92 0.55 14.21 12.92
N LEU A 93 -0.49 13.48 12.50
CA LEU A 93 -1.83 13.58 13.08
C LEU A 93 -1.88 13.05 14.52
N LEU A 94 -1.06 12.04 14.83
CA LEU A 94 -0.88 11.54 16.19
C LEU A 94 -0.08 12.53 17.05
N GLN A 95 0.99 13.10 16.50
CA GLN A 95 1.86 14.06 17.21
C GLN A 95 1.11 15.35 17.55
N CYS A 96 0.26 15.87 16.66
CA CYS A 96 -0.53 17.07 16.93
C CYS A 96 -1.85 16.79 17.69
N GLY A 97 -2.12 15.54 18.04
CA GLY A 97 -3.26 15.14 18.86
C GLY A 97 -4.61 15.13 18.13
N VAL A 98 -4.62 15.26 16.79
CA VAL A 98 -5.83 15.12 15.95
C VAL A 98 -6.35 13.68 16.00
N LEU A 99 -5.44 12.71 15.99
CA LEU A 99 -5.74 11.30 16.23
C LEU A 99 -5.20 10.87 17.59
N LYS A 100 -5.94 10.00 18.27
CA LYS A 100 -5.50 9.30 19.49
C LYS A 100 -5.63 7.82 19.27
N ARG A 101 -4.59 7.05 19.59
CA ARG A 101 -4.54 5.62 19.28
C ARG A 101 -5.73 4.87 19.89
N GLU A 102 -6.04 5.21 21.14
CA GLU A 102 -7.02 4.53 21.99
C GLU A 102 -8.47 4.82 21.56
N SER A 103 -8.70 5.89 20.80
CA SER A 103 -10.03 6.32 20.36
C SER A 103 -10.15 6.44 18.84
N THR A 104 -9.25 5.80 18.08
CA THR A 104 -9.28 5.77 16.62
C THR A 104 -9.63 4.36 16.15
N LEU A 105 -10.67 4.26 15.33
CA LEU A 105 -11.08 3.02 14.66
C LEU A 105 -10.68 3.08 13.19
N MET A 106 -9.80 2.17 12.77
CA MET A 106 -9.47 1.95 11.36
C MET A 106 -10.50 1.03 10.72
N VAL A 107 -11.28 1.56 9.79
CA VAL A 107 -12.27 0.79 9.01
C VAL A 107 -11.68 0.44 7.65
N GLY A 108 -11.62 -0.85 7.31
CA GLY A 108 -11.00 -1.29 6.06
C GLY A 108 -11.41 -2.70 5.64
N ASP A 109 -11.14 -3.03 4.38
CA ASP A 109 -11.56 -4.27 3.71
C ASP A 109 -10.38 -5.16 3.27
N THR A 110 -9.17 -4.80 3.69
CA THR A 110 -7.91 -5.39 3.24
C THR A 110 -7.05 -5.74 4.45
N LEU A 111 -6.62 -7.00 4.56
CA LEU A 111 -5.83 -7.46 5.71
C LEU A 111 -4.41 -6.88 5.69
N TYR A 112 -3.71 -6.99 4.56
CA TYR A 112 -2.31 -6.60 4.44
C TYR A 112 -2.07 -5.07 4.45
N THR A 113 -3.06 -4.27 4.03
CA THR A 113 -2.92 -2.81 4.01
C THR A 113 -3.79 -2.14 5.06
N GLY A 114 -5.10 -2.44 5.14
CA GLY A 114 -6.00 -1.84 6.13
C GLY A 114 -5.75 -2.30 7.57
N ILE A 115 -5.86 -3.61 7.82
CA ILE A 115 -5.77 -4.17 9.18
C ILE A 115 -4.35 -4.10 9.72
N LEU A 116 -3.34 -4.46 8.91
CA LEU A 116 -1.95 -4.31 9.31
C LEU A 116 -1.58 -2.84 9.61
N PHE A 117 -2.14 -1.88 8.87
CA PHE A 117 -1.95 -0.46 9.18
C PHE A 117 -2.53 -0.09 10.55
N ALA A 118 -3.71 -0.61 10.88
CA ALA A 118 -4.33 -0.40 12.19
C ALA A 118 -3.43 -0.91 13.31
N SER A 119 -2.93 -2.14 13.19
CA SER A 119 -1.97 -2.72 14.15
C SER A 119 -0.71 -1.86 14.26
N ASN A 120 -0.08 -1.50 13.13
CA ASN A 120 1.13 -0.67 13.11
C ASN A 120 0.93 0.72 13.73
N CYS A 121 -0.29 1.26 13.72
CA CYS A 121 -0.62 2.54 14.33
C CYS A 121 -1.11 2.43 15.79
N GLY A 122 -1.41 1.22 16.27
CA GLY A 122 -2.05 0.96 17.56
C GLY A 122 -3.54 1.36 17.59
N PHE A 123 -4.22 1.29 16.44
CA PHE A 123 -5.65 1.57 16.32
C PHE A 123 -6.47 0.30 16.51
N GLN A 124 -7.71 0.46 16.99
CA GLN A 124 -8.69 -0.61 16.82
C GLN A 124 -9.03 -0.77 15.34
N SER A 125 -9.35 -1.98 14.92
CA SER A 125 -9.58 -2.34 13.52
C SER A 125 -10.95 -2.97 13.31
N LEU A 126 -11.68 -2.44 12.33
CA LEU A 126 -12.97 -2.97 11.87
C LEU A 126 -12.82 -3.46 10.43
N PHE A 127 -12.91 -4.77 10.25
CA PHE A 127 -12.85 -5.42 8.94
C PHE A 127 -14.21 -5.43 8.24
N MET A 128 -14.23 -5.02 6.97
CA MET A 128 -15.43 -4.91 6.15
C MET A 128 -15.54 -6.06 5.14
N GLY A 129 -16.66 -6.78 5.17
CA GLY A 129 -16.91 -7.95 4.29
C GLY A 129 -17.23 -7.64 2.83
N THR A 130 -17.31 -6.37 2.43
CA THR A 130 -17.71 -5.95 1.07
C THR A 130 -16.56 -5.85 0.07
N GLY A 131 -15.31 -6.00 0.50
CA GLY A 131 -14.15 -5.61 -0.30
C GLY A 131 -13.20 -6.74 -0.69
N VAL A 132 -11.90 -6.46 -0.65
CA VAL A 132 -10.87 -7.28 -1.31
C VAL A 132 -10.55 -8.56 -0.55
N SER A 133 -10.29 -8.48 0.76
CA SER A 133 -9.95 -9.65 1.57
C SER A 133 -11.21 -10.39 2.01
N THR A 134 -11.05 -11.65 2.43
CA THR A 134 -12.19 -12.49 2.85
C THR A 134 -12.09 -12.96 4.30
N LEU A 135 -13.23 -13.24 4.93
CA LEU A 135 -13.27 -13.91 6.24
C LEU A 135 -12.57 -15.28 6.24
N LYS A 136 -12.49 -15.95 5.08
CA LYS A 136 -11.76 -17.21 4.95
C LYS A 136 -10.25 -16.98 5.15
N GLU A 137 -9.70 -15.91 4.59
CA GLU A 137 -8.29 -15.53 4.79
C GLU A 137 -8.02 -15.19 6.26
N VAL A 138 -8.94 -14.46 6.92
CA VAL A 138 -8.83 -14.17 8.36
C VAL A 138 -8.74 -15.48 9.15
N ARG A 139 -9.66 -16.43 8.91
CA ARG A 139 -9.66 -17.74 9.59
C ARG A 139 -8.39 -18.55 9.33
N GLN A 140 -7.83 -18.45 8.12
CA GLN A 140 -6.56 -19.11 7.80
C GLN A 140 -5.41 -18.53 8.63
N ILE A 141 -5.37 -17.21 8.82
CA ILE A 141 -4.38 -16.56 9.66
C ILE A 141 -4.56 -16.97 11.14
N CYS A 142 -5.79 -17.02 11.64
CA CYS A 142 -6.05 -17.42 13.03
C CYS A 142 -5.63 -18.87 13.33
N ASN A 143 -5.68 -19.74 12.33
CA ASN A 143 -5.33 -21.16 12.47
C ASN A 143 -3.84 -21.45 12.18
N ASP A 144 -3.06 -20.44 11.80
CA ASP A 144 -1.62 -20.59 11.53
C ASP A 144 -0.86 -20.63 12.86
N GLU A 145 -0.41 -21.83 13.26
CA GLU A 145 0.36 -22.06 14.49
C GLU A 145 1.69 -21.28 14.52
N GLY A 146 2.19 -20.84 13.36
CA GLY A 146 3.38 -20.01 13.27
C GLY A 146 3.20 -18.57 13.75
N HIS A 147 1.96 -18.12 13.97
CA HIS A 147 1.58 -16.77 14.45
C HIS A 147 2.26 -15.61 13.71
N SER A 148 2.74 -15.84 12.48
CA SER A 148 3.57 -14.89 11.73
C SER A 148 2.81 -13.65 11.22
N LYS A 149 1.47 -13.68 11.28
CA LYS A 149 0.57 -12.66 10.73
C LYS A 149 -0.51 -12.22 11.71
N VAL A 150 -0.26 -12.36 13.01
CA VAL A 150 -1.23 -11.96 14.05
C VAL A 150 -1.65 -10.49 13.92
N ASP A 151 -0.76 -9.62 13.44
CA ASP A 151 -1.03 -8.19 13.19
C ASP A 151 -2.03 -7.93 12.05
N MET A 152 -2.41 -8.97 11.29
CA MET A 152 -3.42 -8.91 10.23
C MET A 152 -4.78 -9.46 10.68
N ILE A 153 -4.91 -9.88 11.94
CA ILE A 153 -6.19 -10.31 12.49
C ILE A 153 -6.96 -9.06 12.95
N PRO A 154 -8.17 -8.81 12.43
CA PRO A 154 -8.95 -7.65 12.83
C PRO A 154 -9.59 -7.82 14.21
N ASP A 155 -9.78 -6.72 14.95
CA ASP A 155 -10.44 -6.74 16.26
C ASP A 155 -11.93 -7.06 16.14
N THR A 156 -12.56 -6.58 15.06
CA THR A 156 -13.97 -6.83 14.79
C THR A 156 -14.29 -6.87 13.30
N TYR A 157 -15.50 -7.29 12.95
CA TYR A 157 -15.97 -7.48 11.59
C TYR A 157 -17.41 -6.99 11.43
N LEU A 158 -17.70 -6.34 10.29
CA LEU A 158 -19.05 -6.10 9.82
C LEU A 158 -19.23 -6.56 8.37
N PRO A 159 -20.38 -7.17 8.00
CA PRO A 159 -20.64 -7.59 6.63
C PRO A 159 -20.66 -6.42 5.64
N SER A 160 -21.11 -5.24 6.07
CA SER A 160 -21.14 -4.03 5.27
C SER A 160 -21.21 -2.80 6.17
N LEU A 161 -20.85 -1.63 5.64
CA LEU A 161 -20.82 -0.39 6.43
C LEU A 161 -22.21 -0.02 6.97
N GLY A 162 -23.27 -0.45 6.28
CA GLY A 162 -24.65 -0.22 6.72
C GLY A 162 -24.99 -0.83 8.08
N HIS A 163 -24.32 -1.92 8.48
CA HIS A 163 -24.52 -2.54 9.79
C HIS A 163 -23.99 -1.67 10.94
N LEU A 164 -23.14 -0.68 10.65
CA LEU A 164 -22.68 0.26 11.66
C LEU A 164 -23.84 1.07 12.27
N ARG A 165 -24.94 1.25 11.53
CA ARG A 165 -26.16 1.92 12.04
C ARG A 165 -26.76 1.25 13.27
N GLU A 166 -26.57 -0.05 13.46
CA GLU A 166 -27.09 -0.75 14.65
C GLU A 166 -26.41 -0.27 15.94
N PHE A 167 -25.26 0.40 15.82
CA PHE A 167 -24.44 0.90 16.92
C PHE A 167 -24.44 2.44 17.02
N LEU A 168 -25.06 3.13 16.06
CA LEU A 168 -25.15 4.60 16.05
C LEU A 168 -26.57 4.99 16.47
N CYS A 169 -26.70 5.68 17.60
CA CYS A 169 -27.96 6.19 18.13
C CYS A 169 -28.57 7.28 17.25
#